data_AF-A0A540LXF2-F1
#
_entry.id   AF-A0A540LXF2-F1
#
_cell.length_a   1.000
_cell.length_b   1.000
_cell.length_c   1.000
_cell.angle_alpha   90.00
_cell.angle_beta   90.00
_cell.angle_gamma   90.00
#
_symmetry.space_group_name_H-M   'P 1'
#
loop_
_entity.id
_entity.type
_entity.pdbx_description
1 polymer ?
#
loop_
_entity_poly.entity_id
_entity_poly.type
_entity_poly.pdbx_seq_one_letter_code
_entity_poly.pdbx_strand_id
1 'polypeptide(L)'
;MVASSRIMLVLFAVVVLTLGQSSRPVSAWLAGEVLLEIQNVMDPSKAKIEVHCKSGDDDLQNHVLEYGKIYSFKFENNALDTTLFYCYFQWKNPEGKWIQTSHDIYDAKRDQERCMHHCQWRVAEEGFFSYSIKNDVWENLYNWT
;
A
#
# COMPACT_ATOMS: atom_id res chain seq x y z
N MET A 1 43.27 -30.00 -32.90
CA MET A 1 41.90 -30.15 -32.38
C MET A 1 41.96 -30.16 -30.84
N VAL A 2 40.95 -29.60 -30.16
CA VAL A 2 40.82 -29.46 -28.69
C VAL A 2 41.52 -28.24 -28.05
N ALA A 3 41.24 -27.03 -28.54
CA ALA A 3 41.42 -25.78 -27.76
C ALA A 3 40.16 -24.89 -27.75
N SER A 4 39.09 -25.32 -28.41
CA SER A 4 37.83 -24.57 -28.54
C SER A 4 36.85 -24.81 -27.39
N SER A 5 36.94 -25.96 -26.72
CA SER A 5 35.95 -26.37 -25.71
C SER A 5 36.04 -25.56 -24.41
N ARG A 6 37.26 -25.28 -23.91
CA ARG A 6 37.43 -24.50 -22.67
C ARG A 6 37.08 -23.02 -22.85
N ILE A 7 37.44 -22.44 -23.99
CA ILE A 7 37.15 -21.03 -24.29
C ILE A 7 35.64 -20.83 -24.50
N MET A 8 34.96 -21.76 -25.18
CA MET A 8 33.50 -21.75 -25.33
C MET A 8 32.76 -21.88 -23.99
N LEU A 9 33.24 -22.73 -23.08
CA LEU A 9 32.65 -22.86 -21.74
C LEU A 9 32.82 -21.59 -20.90
N VAL A 10 34.00 -20.96 -20.98
CA VAL A 10 34.25 -19.68 -20.30
C VAL A 10 33.39 -18.56 -20.89
N LEU A 11 33.27 -18.46 -22.21
CA LEU A 11 32.41 -17.49 -22.87
C LEU A 11 30.93 -17.71 -22.54
N PHE A 12 30.47 -18.97 -22.51
CA PHE A 12 29.10 -19.30 -22.11
C PHE A 12 28.83 -18.94 -20.64
N ALA A 13 29.76 -19.23 -19.73
CA ALA A 13 29.64 -18.84 -18.33
C ALA A 13 29.64 -17.31 -18.14
N VAL A 14 30.47 -16.56 -18.89
CA VAL A 14 30.49 -15.09 -18.86
C VAL A 14 29.20 -14.52 -19.42
N VAL A 15 28.66 -15.07 -20.52
CA VAL A 15 27.37 -14.65 -21.10
C VAL A 15 26.22 -14.87 -20.12
N VAL A 16 26.18 -16.02 -19.43
CA VAL A 16 25.18 -16.31 -18.38
C VAL A 16 25.30 -15.33 -17.19
N LEU A 17 26.52 -14.99 -16.76
CA LEU A 17 26.75 -14.01 -15.70
C LEU A 17 26.35 -12.58 -16.09
N THR A 18 26.56 -12.18 -17.36
CA THR A 18 26.16 -10.86 -17.86
C THR A 18 24.66 -10.76 -18.15
N LEU A 19 24.00 -11.85 -18.57
CA LEU A 19 22.54 -11.90 -18.73
C LEU A 19 21.82 -11.92 -17.39
N GLY A 20 22.48 -12.37 -16.31
CA GLY A 20 21.97 -12.35 -14.94
C GLY A 20 21.98 -10.97 -14.26
N GLN A 21 22.50 -9.91 -14.91
CA GLN A 21 22.57 -8.56 -14.33
C GLN A 21 21.47 -7.59 -14.82
N SER A 22 20.51 -8.02 -15.63
CA SER A 22 19.53 -7.11 -16.26
C SER A 22 18.26 -6.82 -15.45
N SER A 23 18.08 -7.40 -14.26
CA SER A 23 17.03 -6.98 -13.34
C SER A 23 17.60 -6.77 -11.95
N ARG A 24 17.77 -5.51 -11.54
CA ARG A 24 17.61 -5.23 -10.11
C ARG A 24 16.19 -5.71 -9.78
N PRO A 25 15.98 -6.62 -8.82
CA PRO A 25 14.62 -6.97 -8.43
C PRO A 25 13.91 -5.67 -8.08
N VAL A 26 12.69 -5.46 -8.60
CA VAL A 26 11.87 -4.27 -8.36
C VAL A 26 11.83 -3.95 -6.85
N SER A 27 11.77 -4.99 -6.02
CA SER A 27 11.93 -4.99 -4.56
C SER A 27 13.10 -4.14 -4.03
N ALA A 28 14.28 -4.13 -4.67
CA ALA A 28 15.45 -3.41 -4.16
C ALA A 28 15.37 -1.87 -4.33
N TRP A 29 14.53 -1.36 -5.24
CA TRP A 29 14.26 0.08 -5.37
C TRP A 29 13.12 0.56 -4.46
N LEU A 30 12.28 -0.37 -4.00
CA LEU A 30 11.13 -0.11 -3.12
C LEU A 30 11.38 -0.57 -1.68
N ALA A 31 12.60 -1.02 -1.40
CA ALA A 31 13.07 -1.34 -0.06
C ALA A 31 13.14 -0.06 0.77
N GLY A 32 12.29 0.04 1.78
CA GLY A 32 12.27 1.15 2.70
C GLY A 32 11.01 1.17 3.55
N GLU A 33 11.05 1.99 4.59
CA GLU A 33 9.91 2.26 5.44
C GLU A 33 8.81 2.96 4.63
N VAL A 34 7.58 2.47 4.73
CA VAL A 34 6.38 3.07 4.17
C VAL A 34 5.62 3.73 5.31
N LEU A 35 5.31 5.01 5.16
CA LEU A 35 4.37 5.74 6.00
C LEU A 35 2.98 5.67 5.38
N LEU A 36 2.02 5.14 6.13
CA LEU A 36 0.62 5.14 5.73
C LEU A 36 -0.18 6.10 6.60
N GLU A 37 -0.96 6.96 5.96
CA GLU A 37 -1.80 7.96 6.62
C GLU A 37 -3.25 7.82 6.15
N ILE A 38 -4.16 7.75 7.10
CA ILE A 38 -5.61 7.78 6.86
C ILE A 38 -6.13 9.05 7.53
N GLN A 39 -6.65 9.97 6.71
CA GLN A 39 -7.26 11.20 7.17
C GLN A 39 -8.77 11.12 7.09
N ASN A 40 -9.46 11.47 8.18
CA ASN A 40 -10.91 11.70 8.15
C ASN A 40 -11.17 13.13 7.62
N VAL A 41 -11.69 13.24 6.40
CA VAL A 41 -12.13 14.50 5.78
C VAL A 41 -13.64 14.55 5.58
N MET A 42 -14.37 13.57 6.09
CA MET A 42 -15.81 13.44 5.99
C MET A 42 -16.49 14.44 6.93
N ASP A 43 -17.42 15.28 6.46
CA ASP A 43 -18.23 16.12 7.35
C ASP A 43 -19.75 15.94 7.17
N PRO A 44 -20.35 14.99 7.92
CA PRO A 44 -21.80 14.89 8.02
C PRO A 44 -22.29 15.53 9.35
N SER A 45 -21.75 16.71 9.69
CA SER A 45 -21.72 17.42 10.99
C SER A 45 -20.77 16.85 12.05
N LYS A 46 -19.62 16.33 11.57
CA LYS A 46 -18.40 15.85 12.27
C LYS A 46 -18.44 14.42 12.79
N ALA A 47 -18.72 13.50 11.87
CA ALA A 47 -18.61 12.07 12.09
C ALA A 47 -17.27 11.67 12.72
N LYS A 48 -17.34 10.74 13.68
CA LYS A 48 -16.19 9.99 14.18
C LYS A 48 -16.18 8.65 13.46
N ILE A 49 -15.05 8.33 12.85
CA ILE A 49 -14.85 7.07 12.13
C ILE A 49 -14.00 6.17 13.01
N GLU A 50 -14.51 4.99 13.37
CA GLU A 50 -13.68 3.96 13.97
C GLU A 50 -12.95 3.20 12.87
N VAL A 51 -11.65 3.00 13.07
CA VAL A 51 -10.74 2.39 12.11
C VAL A 51 -9.99 1.26 12.81
N HIS A 52 -10.13 0.05 12.30
CA HIS A 52 -9.41 -1.12 12.79
C HIS A 52 -8.63 -1.78 11.65
N CYS A 53 -7.31 -1.67 11.69
CA CYS A 53 -6.43 -2.14 10.64
C CYS A 53 -5.67 -3.41 11.03
N LYS A 54 -5.42 -4.28 10.04
CA LYS A 54 -4.70 -5.55 10.21
C LYS A 54 -3.82 -5.87 9.01
N SER A 55 -2.79 -6.68 9.23
CA SER A 55 -1.96 -7.28 8.18
C SER A 55 -1.52 -8.68 8.60
N GLY A 56 -2.02 -9.73 7.93
CA GLY A 56 -1.74 -11.11 8.36
C GLY A 56 -2.13 -11.34 9.83
N ASP A 57 -1.15 -11.67 10.67
CA ASP A 57 -1.33 -11.88 12.11
C ASP A 57 -1.16 -10.58 12.95
N ASP A 58 -0.75 -9.48 12.31
CA ASP A 58 -0.55 -8.19 12.98
C ASP A 58 -1.88 -7.43 13.09
N ASP A 59 -2.28 -7.13 14.33
CA ASP A 59 -3.48 -6.35 14.65
C ASP A 59 -3.06 -4.96 15.17
N LEU A 60 -3.38 -3.91 14.41
CA LEU A 60 -3.02 -2.52 14.73
C LEU A 60 -4.02 -1.84 15.69
N GLN A 61 -4.96 -2.61 16.23
CA GLN A 61 -6.02 -2.20 17.16
C GLN A 61 -7.02 -1.21 16.54
N ASN A 62 -8.04 -0.87 17.32
CA ASN A 62 -9.07 0.08 16.93
C ASN A 62 -8.67 1.51 17.30
N HIS A 63 -8.92 2.45 16.39
CA HIS A 63 -8.66 3.88 16.57
C HIS A 63 -9.91 4.69 16.23
N VAL A 64 -10.21 5.71 17.02
CA VAL A 64 -11.30 6.65 16.72
C VAL A 64 -10.73 7.88 16.04
N LEU A 65 -11.12 8.10 14.80
CA LEU A 65 -10.64 9.18 13.95
C LEU A 65 -11.67 10.31 13.86
N GLU A 66 -11.41 11.39 14.59
CA GLU A 66 -12.24 12.60 14.55
C GLU A 66 -12.02 13.38 13.25
N TYR A 67 -12.97 14.26 12.91
CA TYR A 67 -12.87 15.12 11.74
C TYR A 67 -11.54 15.90 11.70
N GLY A 68 -10.86 15.84 10.56
CA GLY A 68 -9.57 16.48 10.31
C GLY A 68 -8.37 15.77 10.94
N LYS A 69 -8.57 14.68 11.70
CA LYS A 69 -7.48 13.91 12.31
C LYS A 69 -6.93 12.87 11.34
N ILE A 70 -5.69 12.48 11.62
CA ILE A 70 -4.91 11.50 10.86
C ILE A 70 -4.55 10.35 11.79
N TYR A 71 -4.80 9.13 11.33
CA TYR A 71 -4.25 7.91 11.89
C TYR A 71 -3.12 7.46 10.97
N SER A 72 -1.97 7.13 11.55
CA SER A 72 -0.80 6.75 10.78
C SER A 72 0.00 5.65 11.44
N PHE A 73 0.60 4.80 10.62
CA PHE A 73 1.56 3.80 11.06
C PHE A 73 2.62 3.58 9.98
N LYS A 74 3.71 2.94 10.37
CA LYS A 74 4.85 2.66 9.51
C LYS A 74 5.14 1.18 9.44
N PHE A 75 5.59 0.72 8.29
CA PHE A 75 5.93 -0.68 8.06
C PHE A 75 6.95 -0.83 6.92
N GLU A 76 7.47 -2.03 6.73
CA GLU A 76 8.30 -2.39 5.57
C GLU A 76 7.61 -3.48 4.76
N ASN A 77 7.82 -3.47 3.44
CA ASN A 77 7.34 -4.55 2.59
C ASN A 77 8.12 -5.84 2.87
N ASN A 78 7.42 -6.97 2.85
CA ASN A 78 8.07 -8.27 2.91
C ASN A 78 8.82 -8.55 1.60
N ALA A 79 9.82 -9.44 1.66
CA ALA A 79 10.70 -9.74 0.53
C ALA A 79 10.00 -10.40 -0.69
N LEU A 80 8.73 -10.79 -0.55
CA LEU A 80 7.92 -11.39 -1.62
C LEU A 80 6.93 -10.40 -2.25
N ASP A 81 6.96 -9.12 -1.83
CA ASP A 81 6.03 -8.08 -2.28
C ASP A 81 4.55 -8.50 -2.12
N THR A 82 4.24 -9.14 -0.99
CA THR A 82 2.87 -9.58 -0.65
C THR A 82 2.28 -8.85 0.55
N THR A 83 2.92 -7.78 1.03
CA THR A 83 2.43 -7.01 2.18
C THR A 83 1.06 -6.41 1.85
N LEU A 84 0.09 -6.67 2.73
CA LEU A 84 -1.29 -6.26 2.58
C LEU A 84 -1.78 -5.73 3.93
N PHE A 85 -2.31 -4.50 3.95
CA PHE A 85 -3.06 -3.97 5.08
C PHE A 85 -4.49 -3.71 4.65
N TYR A 86 -5.42 -4.25 5.42
CA TYR A 86 -6.85 -4.00 5.26
C TYR A 86 -7.39 -3.39 6.54
N CYS A 87 -8.34 -2.46 6.40
CA CYS A 87 -8.97 -1.82 7.53
C CYS A 87 -10.47 -1.93 7.45
N TYR A 88 -11.07 -2.18 8.60
CA TYR A 88 -12.49 -2.03 8.83
C TYR A 88 -12.77 -0.59 9.25
N PHE A 89 -13.83 -0.02 8.70
CA PHE A 89 -14.28 1.33 8.94
C PHE A 89 -15.73 1.29 9.38
N GLN A 90 -16.06 2.03 10.43
CA GLN A 90 -17.45 2.27 10.80
C GLN A 90 -17.69 3.68 11.29
N TRP A 91 -18.87 4.19 11.01
CA TRP A 91 -19.33 5.46 11.53
C TRP A 91 -20.86 5.49 11.61
N LYS A 92 -21.39 6.46 12.35
CA LYS A 92 -22.82 6.65 12.53
C LYS A 92 -23.29 7.84 11.70
N ASN A 93 -24.20 7.59 10.76
CA ASN A 93 -24.75 8.65 9.91
C ASN A 93 -25.62 9.64 10.72
N PRO A 94 -25.98 10.80 10.14
CA PRO A 94 -26.79 11.80 10.84
C PRO A 94 -28.16 11.28 11.33
N GLU A 95 -28.70 10.25 10.71
CA GLU A 95 -29.96 9.58 11.09
C GLU A 95 -29.76 8.56 12.23
N GLY A 96 -28.52 8.36 12.68
CA GLY A 96 -28.18 7.43 13.73
C GLY A 96 -27.97 5.99 13.27
N LYS A 97 -27.89 5.73 11.97
CA LYS A 97 -27.61 4.40 11.40
C LYS A 97 -26.11 4.15 11.32
N TRP A 98 -25.67 2.96 11.71
CA TRP A 98 -24.29 2.52 11.50
C TRP A 98 -24.03 2.16 10.04
N ILE A 99 -22.96 2.71 9.50
CA ILE A 99 -22.40 2.41 8.17
C ILE A 99 -21.04 1.75 8.40
N GLN A 100 -20.78 0.63 7.74
CA GLN A 100 -19.63 -0.23 8.00
C GLN A 100 -19.09 -0.79 6.68
N THR A 101 -17.77 -0.82 6.50
CA THR A 101 -17.13 -1.43 5.33
C THR A 101 -15.70 -1.84 5.65
N SER A 102 -15.11 -2.70 4.81
CA SER A 102 -13.70 -3.10 4.91
C SER A 102 -13.01 -2.94 3.56
N HIS A 103 -11.82 -2.35 3.57
CA HIS A 103 -11.05 -2.07 2.36
C HIS A 103 -9.56 -2.32 2.54
N ASP A 104 -8.92 -2.76 1.46
CA ASP A 104 -7.47 -2.92 1.38
C ASP A 104 -6.83 -1.54 1.19
N ILE A 105 -6.32 -0.97 2.27
CA ILE A 105 -5.70 0.36 2.27
C ILE A 105 -4.23 0.33 1.85
N TYR A 106 -3.63 -0.86 1.77
CA TYR A 106 -2.32 -1.05 1.17
C TYR A 106 -2.20 -2.45 0.60
N ASP A 107 -1.90 -2.56 -0.69
CA ASP A 107 -1.47 -3.79 -1.36
C ASP A 107 -0.13 -3.50 -2.04
N ALA A 108 0.92 -4.23 -1.67
CA ALA A 108 2.27 -3.99 -2.18
C ALA A 108 2.33 -3.94 -3.71
N LYS A 109 1.60 -4.81 -4.42
CA LYS A 109 1.59 -4.85 -5.89
C LYS A 109 0.88 -3.65 -6.50
N ARG A 110 -0.17 -3.15 -5.84
CA ARG A 110 -0.90 -1.96 -6.29
C ARG A 110 -0.15 -0.67 -5.96
N ASP A 111 0.41 -0.59 -4.74
CA ASP A 111 0.70 0.68 -4.09
C ASP A 111 2.17 1.07 -4.08
N GLN A 112 3.09 0.11 -4.20
CA GLN A 112 4.54 0.40 -4.24
C GLN A 112 4.90 1.44 -5.30
N GLU A 113 4.33 1.36 -6.50
CA GLU A 113 4.56 2.38 -7.53
C GLU A 113 3.58 3.56 -7.45
N ARG A 114 2.48 3.42 -6.69
CA ARG A 114 1.44 4.44 -6.57
C ARG A 114 1.84 5.54 -5.58
N CYS A 115 2.43 5.15 -4.45
CA CYS A 115 2.76 6.05 -3.35
C CYS A 115 4.21 5.91 -2.85
N MET A 116 4.96 4.91 -3.32
CA MET A 116 6.33 4.62 -2.88
C MET A 116 6.42 4.48 -1.36
N HIS A 117 6.90 5.50 -0.66
CA HIS A 117 7.12 5.49 0.79
C HIS A 117 6.10 6.31 1.57
N HIS A 118 5.14 6.97 0.90
CA HIS A 118 4.14 7.82 1.57
C HIS A 118 2.76 7.62 0.96
N CYS A 119 2.00 6.71 1.56
CA CYS A 119 0.67 6.31 1.10
C CYS A 119 -0.40 7.06 1.88
N GLN A 120 -1.14 7.91 1.18
CA GLN A 120 -2.11 8.81 1.78
C GLN A 120 -3.53 8.45 1.38
N TRP A 121 -4.41 8.37 2.37
CA TRP A 121 -5.82 8.11 2.24
C TRP A 121 -6.65 9.23 2.83
N ARG A 122 -7.76 9.54 2.16
CA ARG A 122 -8.82 10.42 2.64
C ARG A 122 -10.12 9.64 2.66
N VAL A 123 -10.70 9.57 3.84
CA VAL A 123 -12.04 9.02 4.04
C VAL A 123 -13.03 10.18 4.01
N ALA A 124 -13.87 10.22 2.98
CA ALA A 124 -14.82 11.28 2.70
C ALA A 124 -16.26 10.72 2.66
N GLU A 125 -17.25 11.58 2.41
CA GLU A 125 -18.65 11.17 2.34
C GLU A 125 -18.93 10.31 1.11
N GLU A 126 -18.23 10.59 0.01
CA GLU A 126 -18.39 9.89 -1.27
C GLU A 126 -17.67 8.53 -1.29
N GLY A 127 -16.67 8.35 -0.41
CA GLY A 127 -15.88 7.13 -0.37
C GLY A 127 -14.45 7.33 0.13
N PHE A 128 -13.55 6.50 -0.39
CA PHE A 128 -12.18 6.34 0.05
C PHE A 128 -11.23 6.72 -1.08
N PHE A 129 -10.53 7.82 -0.89
CA PHE A 129 -9.64 8.40 -1.88
C PHE A 129 -8.20 8.10 -1.50
N SER A 130 -7.43 7.53 -2.42
CA SER A 130 -6.00 7.31 -2.29
C SER A 130 -5.25 8.25 -3.22
N TYR A 131 -4.20 8.91 -2.72
CA TYR A 131 -3.36 9.78 -3.54
C TYR A 131 -2.42 8.95 -4.44
N SER A 132 -2.34 9.33 -5.71
CA SER A 132 -1.51 8.68 -6.74
C SER A 132 -0.41 9.64 -7.18
N ILE A 133 0.85 9.33 -6.88
CA ILE A 133 1.99 10.17 -7.27
C ILE A 133 2.26 10.12 -8.78
N LYS A 134 1.79 9.06 -9.46
CA LYS A 134 1.96 8.90 -10.91
C LYS A 134 1.24 10.00 -11.69
N ASN A 135 0.06 10.37 -11.21
CA ASN A 135 -0.87 11.27 -11.88
C ASN A 135 -1.11 12.57 -11.10
N ASP A 136 -0.60 12.68 -9.86
CA ASP A 136 -0.84 13.81 -8.95
C ASP A 136 -2.33 14.05 -8.67
N VAL A 137 -3.08 12.98 -8.36
CA VAL A 137 -4.52 13.05 -8.12
C VAL A 137 -4.97 12.17 -6.96
N TRP A 138 -6.08 12.56 -6.33
CA TRP A 138 -6.83 11.73 -5.41
C TRP A 138 -7.82 10.86 -6.20
N GLU A 139 -7.59 9.56 -6.25
CA GLU A 139 -8.48 8.63 -6.96
C GLU A 139 -9.39 7.94 -5.94
N ASN A 140 -10.69 7.92 -6.23
CA ASN A 140 -11.65 7.14 -5.46
C ASN A 140 -11.44 5.66 -5.79
N LEU A 141 -10.98 4.87 -4.82
CA LEU A 141 -10.78 3.43 -4.98
C LEU A 141 -11.96 2.62 -4.45
N TYR A 142 -12.70 3.16 -3.49
CA TYR A 142 -13.83 2.47 -2.86
C TYR A 142 -14.93 3.43 -2.48
N ASN A 143 -16.18 3.00 -2.60
CA ASN A 143 -17.35 3.72 -2.10
C ASN A 143 -17.84 3.10 -0.79
N TRP A 144 -18.57 3.87 0.00
CA TRP A 144 -19.41 3.29 1.06
C TRP A 144 -20.44 2.36 0.42
N THR A 145 -20.47 1.09 0.83
CA THR A 145 -21.40 0.06 0.31
C THR A 145 -22.24 -0.52 1.43
#